data_AF-A0A928RG31-F1
#
_entry.id   AF-A0A928RG31-F1
#
_cell.length_a   1.000
_cell.length_b   1.000
_cell.length_c   1.000
_cell.angle_alpha   90.00
_cell.angle_beta   90.00
_cell.angle_gamma   90.00
#
_symmetry.space_group_name_H-M   'P 1'
#
loop_
_entity.id
_entity.type
_entity.pdbx_description
1 polymer ?
#
loop_
_entity_poly.entity_id
_entity_poly.type
_entity_poly.pdbx_seq_one_letter_code
_entity_poly.pdbx_strand_id
1 'polypeptide(L)' 'MNNGSQKAKDKYLKEKVDTFVLRVPKGEKEKIQEYAKKEGKSLNAYIVDLIQRDMNGEIKIEEKPAVQTPRRGSLPSFLD' A
#
# COMPACT_ATOMS: atom_id res chain seq x y z
N MET A 1 13.43 -21.67 -27.80
CA MET A 1 12.75 -22.40 -26.72
C MET A 1 12.87 -21.64 -25.40
N ASN A 2 11.77 -21.26 -24.75
CA ASN A 2 11.52 -21.43 -23.30
C ASN A 2 10.16 -20.84 -22.90
N ASN A 3 9.06 -21.52 -23.28
CA ASN A 3 7.69 -21.03 -23.02
C ASN A 3 6.94 -21.86 -21.95
N GLY A 4 7.63 -22.80 -21.28
CA GLY A 4 7.06 -23.61 -20.19
C GLY A 4 7.15 -22.92 -18.82
N SER A 5 8.27 -22.24 -18.55
CA SER A 5 8.57 -21.64 -17.25
C SER A 5 7.73 -20.39 -16.96
N GLN A 6 7.24 -19.68 -17.98
CA GLN A 6 6.35 -18.53 -17.80
C GLN A 6 4.94 -18.98 -17.40
N LYS A 7 4.36 -19.95 -18.11
CA LYS A 7 3.01 -20.49 -17.81
C LYS A 7 2.90 -21.07 -16.40
N ALA A 8 3.94 -21.72 -15.90
CA ALA A 8 3.97 -22.27 -14.54
C ALA A 8 4.04 -21.18 -13.46
N LYS A 9 4.80 -20.11 -13.70
CA LYS A 9 4.89 -18.94 -12.79
C LYS A 9 3.55 -18.20 -12.73
N ASP A 10 2.90 -18.02 -13.87
CA ASP A 10 1.60 -17.34 -13.95
C ASP A 10 0.50 -18.12 -13.21
N LYS A 11 0.51 -19.46 -13.30
CA LYS A 11 -0.42 -20.31 -12.56
C LYS A 11 -0.23 -20.18 -11.04
N TYR A 12 1.01 -20.18 -10.55
CA TYR A 12 1.29 -20.00 -9.14
C TYR A 12 0.83 -18.63 -8.62
N LEU A 13 1.15 -17.56 -9.34
CA LEU A 13 0.75 -16.21 -8.97
C LEU A 13 -0.77 -16.07 -8.89
N LYS A 14 -1.51 -16.71 -9.81
CA LYS A 14 -2.98 -16.66 -9.84
C LYS A 14 -3.65 -17.50 -8.75
N GLU A 15 -3.08 -18.65 -8.38
CA GLU A 15 -3.71 -19.60 -7.46
C GLU A 15 -3.29 -19.43 -6.00
N LYS A 16 -2.13 -18.81 -5.73
CA LYS A 16 -1.50 -18.81 -4.39
C LYS A 16 -1.25 -17.42 -3.82
N VAL A 17 -1.40 -16.36 -4.60
CA VAL A 17 -1.01 -15.01 -4.17
C VAL A 17 -2.11 -14.01 -4.50
N ASP A 18 -2.56 -13.25 -3.50
CA ASP A 18 -3.41 -12.10 -3.71
C ASP A 18 -2.59 -10.86 -4.11
N THR A 19 -3.01 -10.17 -5.17
CA THR A 19 -2.35 -8.94 -5.63
C THR A 19 -3.08 -7.73 -5.08
N PHE A 20 -2.38 -6.87 -4.33
CA PHE A 20 -2.89 -5.59 -3.88
C PHE A 20 -2.12 -4.43 -4.52
N VAL A 21 -2.84 -3.35 -4.88
CA VAL A 21 -2.24 -2.14 -5.45
C VAL A 21 -2.25 -1.04 -4.40
N LEU A 22 -1.08 -0.70 -3.88
CA LEU A 22 -0.89 0.41 -2.95
C LEU A 22 -0.55 1.71 -3.71
N ARG A 23 -1.35 2.76 -3.51
CA ARG A 23 -1.05 4.11 -4.02
C ARG A 23 -0.54 4.98 -2.88
N VAL A 24 0.66 5.51 -3.04
CA VAL A 24 1.28 6.48 -2.12
C VAL A 24 1.60 7.77 -2.86
N PRO A 25 1.68 8.91 -2.17
CA PRO A 25 2.20 10.15 -2.72
C PRO A 25 3.55 9.98 -3.43
N LYS A 26 3.82 10.84 -4.40
CA LYS A 26 5.09 10.84 -5.13
C LYS A 26 6.27 11.07 -4.17
N GLY A 27 7.34 10.31 -4.35
CA GLY A 27 8.54 10.34 -3.50
C GLY A 27 8.42 9.55 -2.18
N GLU A 28 7.21 9.17 -1.77
CA GLU A 28 7.04 8.43 -0.50
C GLU A 28 7.43 6.95 -0.63
N LYS A 29 7.19 6.36 -1.80
CA LYS A 29 7.65 5.00 -2.12
C LYS A 29 9.15 4.82 -1.89
N GLU A 30 9.97 5.80 -2.29
CA GLU A 30 11.42 5.74 -2.17
C GLU A 30 11.83 5.75 -0.69
N LYS A 31 11.23 6.62 0.12
CA LYS A 31 11.44 6.67 1.57
C LYS A 31 11.12 5.34 2.25
N ILE A 32 9.99 4.74 1.90
CA ILE A 32 9.58 3.43 2.44
C ILE A 32 10.56 2.34 2.00
N GLN A 33 11.01 2.38 0.75
CA GLN A 33 11.98 1.40 0.23
C GLN A 33 13.35 1.52 0.92
N GLU A 34 13.84 2.74 1.17
CA GLU A 34 15.07 2.95 1.93
C GLU A 34 14.95 2.47 3.38
N TYR A 35 13.81 2.71 4.01
CA TYR A 35 13.55 2.24 5.36
C TYR A 35 13.55 0.70 5.41
N ALA A 36 12.82 0.04 4.50
CA ALA A 36 12.82 -1.41 4.40
C ALA A 36 14.23 -1.99 4.17
N LYS A 37 15.04 -1.34 3.32
CA LYS A 37 16.44 -1.73 3.09
C LYS A 37 17.29 -1.62 4.36
N LYS A 38 17.10 -0.57 5.17
CA LYS A 38 17.80 -0.41 6.45
C LYS A 38 17.46 -1.52 7.44
N GLU A 39 16.22 -2.03 7.39
CA GLU A 39 15.81 -3.22 8.15
C GLU A 39 16.24 -4.56 7.51
N GLY A 40 16.92 -4.54 6.36
CA GLY A 40 17.31 -5.75 5.62
C GLY A 40 16.13 -6.49 4.95
N LYS A 41 14.97 -5.83 4.81
CA LYS A 41 13.76 -6.42 4.22
C LYS A 41 13.52 -5.91 2.80
N SER A 42 12.92 -6.76 1.97
CA SER A 42 12.32 -6.28 0.72
C SER A 42 11.10 -5.39 1.03
N LEU A 43 10.76 -4.47 0.12
CA LEU A 43 9.59 -3.61 0.29
C LEU A 43 8.30 -4.43 0.53
N ASN A 44 8.13 -5.53 -0.21
CA ASN A 44 6.97 -6.42 -0.04
C ASN A 44 6.97 -7.10 1.34
N ALA A 45 8.10 -7.66 1.76
CA ALA A 45 8.21 -8.30 3.07
C ALA A 45 7.96 -7.31 4.21
N TYR A 46 8.46 -6.07 4.07
CA TYR A 46 8.22 -5.01 5.03
C TYR A 46 6.74 -4.65 5.15
N ILE A 47 6.02 -4.48 4.03
CA ILE A 47 4.59 -4.18 4.04
C ILE A 47 3.78 -5.33 4.66
N VAL A 48 4.08 -6.58 4.31
CA VAL A 48 3.38 -7.75 4.85
C VAL A 48 3.61 -7.88 6.36
N ASP A 49 4.83 -7.69 6.83
CA ASP A 49 5.19 -7.72 8.26
C ASP A 49 4.44 -6.62 9.04
N LEU A 50 4.35 -5.40 8.51
CA LEU A 50 3.56 -4.33 9.12
C LEU A 50 2.07 -4.70 9.25
N ILE A 51 1.49 -5.26 8.19
CA ILE A 51 0.08 -5.68 8.20
C ILE A 51 -0.13 -6.81 9.23
N GLN A 52 0.77 -7.78 9.32
CA GLN A 52 0.67 -8.86 10.29
C GLN A 52 0.79 -8.37 11.74
N ARG A 53 1.74 -7.48 12.01
CA ARG A 53 1.90 -6.87 13.34
C ARG A 53 0.66 -6.06 13.73
N ASP A 54 0.11 -5.32 12.80
CA ASP A 54 -1.14 -4.57 13.01
C ASP A 54 -2.32 -5.50 13.32
N MET A 55 -2.52 -6.54 12.50
CA MET A 55 -3.57 -7.54 12.72
C MET A 55 -3.41 -8.28 14.06
N ASN A 56 -2.17 -8.47 14.53
CA ASN A 56 -1.88 -9.09 15.81
C ASN A 56 -2.02 -8.12 17.00
N GLY A 57 -2.35 -6.85 16.75
CA GLY A 57 -2.52 -5.82 17.77
C GLY A 57 -1.22 -5.27 18.35
N GLU A 58 -0.09 -5.50 17.68
CA GLU A 58 1.23 -4.99 18.10
C GLU A 58 1.43 -3.51 17.74
N ILE A 59 0.66 -3.01 16.77
CA ILE A 59 0.67 -1.61 16.35
C ILE A 59 -0.62 -0.94 16.85
N LYS A 60 -0.46 0.15 17.58
CA LYS A 60 -1.59 1.05 17.89
C LYS A 60 -1.73 2.04 16.75
N ILE A 61 -2.62 1.76 15.80
CA ILE A 61 -3.00 2.77 14.82
C ILE A 61 -3.94 3.74 15.53
N GLU A 62 -3.44 4.93 15.84
CA GLU A 62 -4.31 6.04 16.23
C GLU A 62 -5.17 6.38 15.01
N GLU A 63 -6.47 6.07 15.08
CA GLU A 63 -7.42 6.50 14.07
C GLU A 63 -7.39 8.03 14.00
N LYS A 64 -6.74 8.59 12.97
CA LYS A 64 -6.95 9.99 12.66
C LYS A 64 -8.42 10.13 12.27
N PRO A 65 -9.19 11.01 12.94
CA PRO A 65 -10.61 11.17 12.66
C PRO A 65 -10.77 11.44 11.17
N ALA A 66 -11.72 10.72 10.56
CA ALA A 66 -12.02 10.80 9.14
C ALA A 66 -11.93 12.27 8.68
N VAL A 67 -11.03 12.54 7.73
CA VAL A 67 -10.96 13.84 7.07
C VAL A 67 -12.35 14.09 6.50
N GLN A 68 -13.12 14.93 7.18
CA GLN A 68 -14.36 15.48 6.65
C GLN A 68 -13.94 16.31 5.46
N THR A 69 -13.95 15.72 4.27
CA THR A 69 -13.91 16.48 3.04
C THR A 69 -15.08 17.46 3.15
N PRO A 70 -14.88 18.78 3.01
CA PRO A 70 -16.01 19.69 2.98
C PRO A 70 -16.95 19.18 1.89
N ARG A 71 -18.21 18.90 2.26
CA ARG A 71 -19.23 18.54 1.28
C ARG A 71 -19.18 19.62 0.22
N ARG A 72 -18.99 19.25 -1.06
CA ARG A 72 -19.13 20.16 -2.19
C ARG A 72 -20.53 20.78 -2.09
N GLY A 73 -20.62 21.95 -1.50
CA GLY A 73 -21.85 22.65 -1.17
C GLY A 73 -21.49 24.10 -0.89
N SER A 74 -22.07 24.99 -1.69
CA SER A 74 -21.84 26.43 -1.81
C SER A 74 -20.41 26.86 -2.16
N LEU A 75 -20.16 27.04 -3.46
CA LEU A 75 -19.23 28.09 -3.89
C LEU A 75 -19.76 29.41 -3.30
N PRO A 76 -18.93 30.22 -2.60
CA PRO A 76 -19.34 31.57 -2.25
C PRO A 76 -19.56 32.34 -3.55
N SER A 77 -20.77 32.89 -3.72
CA SER A 77 -21.10 33.83 -4.78
C SER A 77 -20.32 35.12 -4.53
N PHE A 78 -19.12 35.22 -5.09
CA PHE A 78 -18.39 36.47 -5.22
C PHE A 78 -18.74 37.09 -6.57
N LEU A 79 -19.81 37.89 -6.60
CA LEU A 79 -20.06 38.96 -7.58
C LEU A 79 -21.34 39.70 -7.14
N ASP A 80 -21.18 40.62 -6.19
CA ASP A 80 -21.90 41.90 -6.16
C ASP A 80 -20.87 43.00 -6.46
#